data_AF-A0A7Y5CNB4-F1
#
_entry.id   AF-A0A7Y5CNB4-F1
#
_cell.length_a   1.000
_cell.length_b   1.000
_cell.length_c   1.000
_cell.angle_alpha   90.00
_cell.angle_beta   90.00
_cell.angle_gamma   90.00
#
_symmetry.space_group_name_H-M   'P 1'
#
loop_
_entity.id
_entity.type
_entity.pdbx_description
1 polymer ?
#
loop_
_entity_poly.entity_id
_entity_poly.type
_entity_poly.pdbx_seq_one_letter_code
_entity_poly.pdbx_strand_id
1 'polypeptide(L)'
;MSSFKEDQENFTVRRSALEQNTARDLQSLAQLISAEQRRHLLRKLFAGDAQRFDLLCAQLETAPAWNLARRLLHQHFKVHGINPYQEEARRFSSLVYKRYFPQDAYV
;
A
#
# COMPACT_ATOMS: atom_id res chain seq x y z
N MET A 1 40.86 -3.24 -16.32
CA MET A 1 39.61 -4.02 -16.27
C MET A 1 39.14 -4.06 -14.82
N SER A 2 37.88 -3.65 -14.62
CA SER A 2 37.02 -3.98 -13.48
C SER A 2 37.37 -3.42 -12.09
N SER A 3 36.88 -2.21 -11.81
CA SER A 3 36.47 -1.82 -10.45
C SER A 3 35.06 -1.24 -10.57
N PHE A 4 34.05 -2.07 -10.26
CA PHE A 4 32.63 -1.70 -10.19
C PHE A 4 32.01 -2.61 -9.14
N LYS A 5 32.13 -2.24 -7.86
CA LYS A 5 31.40 -2.94 -6.80
C LYS A 5 31.35 -2.17 -5.47
N GLU A 6 31.06 -0.88 -5.49
CA GLU A 6 30.74 -0.11 -4.29
C GLU A 6 29.57 0.81 -4.64
N ASP A 7 28.33 0.37 -4.39
CA ASP A 7 27.15 1.26 -4.15
C ASP A 7 25.84 0.44 -3.93
N GLN A 8 25.86 -0.58 -3.06
CA GLN A 8 24.63 -1.31 -2.69
C GLN A 8 24.37 -1.47 -1.18
N GLU A 9 25.11 -0.77 -0.32
CA GLU A 9 24.98 -0.92 1.14
C GLU A 9 24.53 0.35 1.87
N ASN A 10 23.60 1.12 1.29
CA ASN A 10 22.93 2.21 2.02
C ASN A 10 21.40 2.10 2.13
N PHE A 11 20.83 0.92 1.86
CA PHE A 11 19.39 0.65 2.02
C PHE A 11 19.02 -0.18 3.25
N THR A 12 19.91 -0.27 4.25
CA THR A 12 19.54 -0.76 5.58
C THR A 12 18.87 0.35 6.38
N VAL A 13 17.76 0.87 5.84
CA VAL A 13 16.81 1.68 6.60
C VAL A 13 16.19 0.74 7.64
N ARG A 14 16.75 0.77 8.85
CA ARG A 14 16.10 0.48 10.14
C ARG A 14 14.95 -0.55 10.09
N ARG A 15 15.23 -1.78 9.62
CA ARG A 15 14.24 -2.86 9.53
C ARG A 15 13.58 -3.20 10.87
N SER A 16 14.26 -2.98 11.99
CA SER A 16 13.83 -3.49 13.31
C SER A 16 12.94 -2.53 14.11
N ALA A 17 12.77 -1.27 13.70
CA ALA A 17 11.98 -0.28 14.45
C ALA A 17 10.55 -0.09 13.91
N LEU A 18 10.24 -0.65 12.73
CA LEU A 18 8.99 -0.40 12.01
C LEU A 18 7.95 -1.53 12.16
N GLU A 19 8.28 -2.60 12.88
CA GLU A 19 7.41 -3.79 13.02
C GLU A 19 6.53 -3.78 14.28
N GLN A 20 6.46 -2.68 15.03
CA GLN A 20 5.73 -2.60 16.30
C GLN A 20 4.46 -1.75 16.28
N ASN A 21 3.95 -1.35 15.11
CA ASN A 21 2.61 -0.78 15.06
C ASN A 21 1.57 -1.92 15.08
N THR A 22 1.29 -2.42 16.29
CA THR A 22 0.15 -3.31 16.53
C THR A 22 -1.09 -2.71 15.88
N ALA A 23 -1.85 -3.51 15.11
CA ALA A 23 -3.01 -3.08 14.32
C ALA A 23 -4.04 -2.20 15.06
N ARG A 24 -4.00 -2.16 16.40
CA ARG A 24 -4.81 -1.28 17.26
C ARG A 24 -4.53 0.23 17.10
N ASP A 25 -3.33 0.63 16.67
CA ASP A 25 -2.96 2.06 16.55
C ASP A 25 -2.97 2.57 15.09
N LEU A 26 -3.25 1.67 14.12
CA LEU A 26 -3.30 2.04 12.71
C LEU A 26 -4.63 2.73 12.39
N GLN A 27 -4.55 3.93 11.79
CA GLN A 27 -5.72 4.66 11.33
C GLN A 27 -6.54 3.82 10.33
N SER A 28 -7.87 3.89 10.41
CA SER A 28 -8.73 3.15 9.47
C SER A 28 -8.58 3.67 8.04
N LEU A 29 -8.54 2.78 7.06
CA LEU A 29 -8.54 3.10 5.63
C LEU A 29 -9.75 3.93 5.22
N ALA A 30 -10.90 3.74 5.88
CA ALA A 30 -12.09 4.56 5.67
C ALA A 30 -11.87 6.04 6.06
N GLN A 31 -10.96 6.33 6.99
CA GLN A 31 -10.58 7.70 7.36
C GLN A 31 -9.48 8.27 6.45
N LEU A 32 -8.62 7.41 5.91
CA LEU A 32 -7.53 7.82 5.00
C LEU A 32 -8.01 8.05 3.56
N ILE A 33 -9.02 7.30 3.12
CA ILE A 33 -9.54 7.35 1.75
C ILE A 33 -10.83 8.15 1.75
N SER A 34 -10.77 9.40 1.29
CA SER A 34 -11.94 10.27 1.16
C SER A 34 -12.99 9.67 0.22
N ALA A 35 -14.26 10.03 0.39
CA ALA A 35 -15.35 9.55 -0.46
C ALA A 35 -15.11 9.81 -1.97
N GLU A 36 -14.48 10.95 -2.31
CA GLU A 36 -14.09 11.27 -3.68
C GLU A 36 -13.00 10.32 -4.21
N GLN A 37 -11.95 10.08 -3.42
CA GLN A 37 -10.88 9.13 -3.78
C GLN A 37 -11.42 7.72 -3.92
N ARG A 38 -12.32 7.29 -3.03
CA ARG A 38 -13.03 6.01 -3.13
C ARG A 38 -13.78 5.91 -4.46
N ARG A 39 -14.59 6.93 -4.82
CA ARG A 39 -15.32 6.94 -6.11
C ARG A 39 -14.38 6.87 -7.31
N HIS A 40 -13.26 7.60 -7.26
CA HIS A 40 -12.27 7.60 -8.33
C HIS A 40 -11.61 6.22 -8.50
N LEU A 41 -11.11 5.66 -7.40
CA LEU A 41 -10.53 4.31 -7.37
C LEU A 41 -11.53 3.26 -7.81
N LEU A 42 -12.78 3.34 -7.36
CA LEU A 42 -13.83 2.42 -7.79
C LEU A 42 -13.99 2.45 -9.30
N ARG A 43 -14.16 3.64 -9.90
CA ARG A 43 -14.41 3.77 -11.34
C ARG A 43 -13.20 3.36 -12.18
N LYS A 44 -11.98 3.68 -11.72
CA LYS A 44 -10.75 3.55 -12.52
C LYS A 44 -9.96 2.27 -12.26
N LEU A 45 -9.93 1.82 -11.00
CA LEU A 45 -9.12 0.67 -10.56
C LEU A 45 -9.97 -0.60 -10.39
N PHE A 46 -11.22 -0.45 -9.91
CA PHE A 46 -12.12 -1.58 -9.64
C PHE A 46 -13.27 -1.70 -10.66
N ALA A 47 -13.25 -0.90 -11.73
CA ALA A 47 -14.29 -0.87 -12.78
C ALA A 47 -15.74 -0.76 -12.24
N GLY A 48 -15.93 -0.06 -11.13
CA GLY A 48 -17.22 0.15 -10.46
C GLY A 48 -17.57 -0.92 -9.41
N ASP A 49 -16.73 -1.93 -9.20
CA ASP A 49 -17.00 -3.01 -8.26
C ASP A 49 -16.74 -2.59 -6.80
N ALA A 50 -17.79 -2.06 -6.17
CA ALA A 50 -17.76 -1.61 -4.79
C ALA A 50 -17.48 -2.73 -3.78
N GLN A 51 -17.94 -3.95 -4.06
CA GLN A 51 -17.74 -5.08 -3.16
C GLN A 51 -16.27 -5.52 -3.15
N ARG A 52 -15.62 -5.58 -4.31
CA ARG A 52 -14.18 -5.89 -4.39
C ARG A 52 -13.32 -4.89 -3.63
N PHE A 53 -13.63 -3.60 -3.75
CA PHE A 53 -12.93 -2.56 -3.00
C PHE A 53 -13.11 -2.75 -1.50
N ASP A 54 -14.34 -2.97 -1.05
CA ASP A 54 -14.66 -3.12 0.37
C ASP A 54 -14.00 -4.35 0.98
N LEU A 55 -14.01 -5.48 0.25
CA LEU A 55 -13.31 -6.71 0.63
C LEU A 55 -11.80 -6.50 0.74
N LEU A 56 -11.19 -5.84 -0.23
CA LEU A 56 -9.75 -5.56 -0.18
C LEU A 56 -9.43 -4.60 0.99
N CYS A 57 -10.22 -3.56 1.20
CA CYS A 57 -10.07 -2.67 2.34
C CYS A 57 -10.21 -3.42 3.67
N ALA A 58 -11.16 -4.33 3.82
CA ALA A 58 -11.30 -5.16 5.01
C ALA A 58 -10.08 -6.07 5.22
N GLN A 59 -9.56 -6.68 4.16
CA GLN A 59 -8.33 -7.48 4.24
C GLN A 59 -7.13 -6.64 4.67
N LEU A 60 -6.99 -5.44 4.10
CA LEU A 60 -5.92 -4.51 4.45
C LEU A 60 -6.10 -3.97 5.88
N GLU A 61 -7.32 -3.70 6.33
CA GLU A 61 -7.64 -3.30 7.71
C GLU A 61 -7.06 -4.31 8.73
N THR A 62 -7.24 -5.60 8.45
CA THR A 62 -6.74 -6.69 9.31
C THR A 62 -5.23 -6.94 9.21
N ALA A 63 -4.53 -6.33 8.24
CA ALA A 63 -3.10 -6.53 8.04
C ALA A 63 -2.29 -5.71 9.06
N PRO A 64 -1.55 -6.37 9.99
CA PRO A 64 -0.84 -5.67 11.07
C PRO A 64 0.44 -4.97 10.60
N ALA A 65 0.95 -5.33 9.41
CA ALA A 65 2.21 -4.80 8.90
C ALA A 65 2.13 -4.51 7.40
N TRP A 66 2.90 -3.51 6.97
CA TRP A 66 2.99 -3.11 5.56
C TRP A 66 3.39 -4.28 4.65
N ASN A 67 4.32 -5.15 5.10
CA ASN A 67 4.75 -6.31 4.31
C ASN A 67 3.57 -7.22 3.93
N LEU A 68 2.63 -7.42 4.85
CA LEU A 68 1.43 -8.23 4.60
C LEU A 68 0.44 -7.47 3.71
N ALA A 69 0.19 -6.19 4.00
CA ALA A 69 -0.68 -5.34 3.19
C ALA A 69 -0.21 -5.23 1.72
N ARG A 70 1.10 -5.05 1.50
CA ARG A 70 1.72 -5.02 0.18
C ARG A 70 1.55 -6.34 -0.56
N ARG A 71 1.71 -7.48 0.13
CA ARG A 71 1.47 -8.80 -0.47
C ARG A 71 0.01 -8.95 -0.88
N LEU A 72 -0.93 -8.53 -0.05
CA LEU A 72 -2.37 -8.53 -0.37
C LEU A 72 -2.67 -7.66 -1.60
N LEU A 73 -2.12 -6.43 -1.66
CA LEU A 73 -2.24 -5.55 -2.83
C LEU A 73 -1.70 -6.20 -4.10
N HIS A 74 -0.48 -6.71 -4.06
CA HIS A 74 0.15 -7.36 -5.22
C HIS A 74 -0.63 -8.60 -5.68
N GLN A 75 -1.10 -9.41 -4.74
CA GLN A 75 -1.92 -10.58 -5.04
C GLN A 75 -3.24 -10.16 -5.70
N HIS A 76 -3.92 -9.15 -5.14
CA HIS A 76 -5.15 -8.62 -5.70
C HIS A 76 -4.93 -8.08 -7.12
N PHE A 77 -3.89 -7.28 -7.32
CA PHE A 77 -3.56 -6.74 -8.64
C PHE A 77 -3.26 -7.83 -9.66
N LYS A 78 -2.50 -8.85 -9.26
CA LYS A 78 -2.21 -10.00 -10.13
C LYS A 78 -3.47 -10.79 -10.50
N VAL A 79 -4.34 -11.08 -9.53
CA VAL A 79 -5.58 -11.85 -9.74
C VAL A 79 -6.54 -11.10 -10.66
N HIS A 80 -6.61 -9.77 -10.53
CA HIS A 80 -7.53 -8.94 -11.31
C HIS A 80 -6.90 -8.32 -12.56
N GLY A 81 -5.65 -8.67 -12.90
CA GLY A 81 -4.96 -8.12 -14.08
C GLY A 81 -4.74 -6.60 -14.01
N ILE A 82 -4.69 -6.02 -12.80
CA ILE A 82 -4.44 -4.60 -12.58
C ILE A 82 -2.94 -4.34 -12.68
N ASN A 83 -2.55 -3.32 -13.45
CA ASN A 83 -1.14 -2.94 -13.53
C ASN A 83 -0.72 -2.18 -12.26
N PRO A 84 0.20 -2.70 -11.43
CA PRO A 84 0.64 -2.01 -10.21
C PRO A 84 1.34 -0.67 -10.49
N TYR A 85 1.83 -0.47 -11.72
CA TYR A 85 2.53 0.75 -12.14
C TYR A 85 1.61 1.77 -12.80
N GLN A 86 0.31 1.52 -12.94
CA GLN A 86 -0.61 2.56 -13.40
C GLN A 86 -0.86 3.59 -12.29
N GLU A 87 -1.21 4.82 -12.66
CA GLU A 87 -1.31 5.94 -11.72
C GLU A 87 -2.26 5.63 -10.55
N GLU A 88 -3.42 5.07 -10.82
CA GLU A 88 -4.44 4.77 -9.82
C GLU A 88 -4.01 3.66 -8.85
N ALA A 89 -3.29 2.65 -9.34
CA ALA A 89 -2.75 1.58 -8.49
C ALA A 89 -1.63 2.10 -7.58
N ARG A 90 -0.76 2.98 -8.11
CA ARG A 90 0.27 3.66 -7.32
C ARG A 90 -0.37 4.55 -6.25
N ARG A 91 -1.35 5.40 -6.62
CA ARG A 91 -2.08 6.24 -5.68
C ARG A 91 -2.72 5.42 -4.56
N PHE A 92 -3.39 4.32 -4.90
CA PHE A 92 -3.99 3.44 -3.89
C PHE A 92 -2.92 2.82 -2.97
N SER A 93 -1.83 2.32 -3.55
CA SER A 93 -0.72 1.76 -2.78
C SER A 93 -0.08 2.79 -1.85
N SER A 94 0.07 4.05 -2.29
CA SER A 94 0.55 5.16 -1.47
C SER A 94 -0.42 5.50 -0.33
N LEU A 95 -1.74 5.45 -0.56
CA LEU A 95 -2.73 5.65 0.51
C LEU A 95 -2.64 4.56 1.57
N VAL A 96 -2.51 3.31 1.15
CA VAL A 96 -2.33 2.18 2.08
C VAL A 96 -0.98 2.27 2.80
N TYR A 97 0.08 2.69 2.12
CA TYR A 97 1.40 2.90 2.72
C TYR A 97 1.38 3.96 3.82
N LYS A 98 0.69 5.09 3.59
CA LYS A 98 0.50 6.17 4.59
C LYS A 98 -0.14 5.69 5.90
N ARG A 99 -0.94 4.62 5.86
CA ARG A 99 -1.49 4.00 7.07
C ARG A 99 -0.39 3.47 8.00
N TYR A 100 0.66 2.88 7.43
CA TYR A 100 1.75 2.27 8.19
C TYR A 100 2.88 3.27 8.48
N PHE A 101 3.06 4.25 7.59
CA PHE A 101 4.11 5.26 7.69
C PHE A 101 3.54 6.68 7.46
N PRO A 102 2.72 7.20 8.38
CA PRO A 102 2.13 8.53 8.22
C PRO A 102 3.16 9.66 8.19
N GLN A 103 4.33 9.45 8.83
CA GLN A 103 5.43 10.41 8.89
C GLN A 103 6.33 10.38 7.63
N ASP A 104 6.25 9.33 6.82
CA ASP A 104 7.08 9.13 5.62
C ASP A 104 6.45 9.81 4.38
N ALA A 105 5.43 10.65 4.58
CA ALA A 105 4.74 11.40 3.53
C ALA A 105 5.55 12.60 3.00
N TYR A 106 6.88 12.47 2.92
CA TYR A 106 7.79 13.52 2.49
C TYR A 106 8.89 12.99 1.57
N VAL A 107 8.58 12.88 0.28
CA VAL A 107 9.47 13.23 -0.85
C VAL A 107 8.60 13.70 -2.00
#